data_AF-A0A5C8LHX3-F1
#
_entry.id   AF-A0A5C8LHX3-F1
#
_cell.length_a   1.000
_cell.length_b   1.000
_cell.length_c   1.000
_cell.angle_alpha   90.00
_cell.angle_beta   90.00
_cell.angle_gamma   90.00
#
_symmetry.space_group_name_H-M   'P 1'
#
loop_
_entity.id
_entity.type
_entity.pdbx_description
1 polymer ?
#
loop_
_entity_poly.entity_id
_entity_poly.type
_entity_poly.pdbx_seq_one_letter_code
_entity_poly.pdbx_strand_id
1 'polypeptide(L)'
;MLQRWEVRNQEGRKDWRESGGTGNRKDKKTNEELNTRIGAGFNCFGHFEWIIDAQTGEAVKWRRLKDRELMAYLVHKRNRFVLKGSILEDLWPGANPEQATAFLHTCVYNIRKMMNTLSCKEKLEYRDNSYRLELLEMWCDTDEFERIASGMEVDASNIDRCEVVAKLYKGNYMDKEGFIWAYESEEALKEIFITLMHQMADFYVSIRNYESA
;
A
#
# COMPACT_ATOMS: atom_id res chain seq x y z
N MET A 1 -37.21 30.65 -62.69
CA MET A 1 -37.43 29.23 -63.05
C MET A 1 -36.74 28.42 -61.94
N LEU A 2 -37.44 27.75 -61.03
CA LEU A 2 -38.13 26.45 -61.21
C LEU A 2 -37.12 25.38 -61.67
N GLN A 3 -36.90 24.25 -60.99
CA GLN A 3 -37.71 23.47 -60.02
C GLN A 3 -36.84 23.14 -58.76
N ARG A 4 -37.33 22.91 -57.53
CA ARG A 4 -38.59 22.38 -56.95
C ARG A 4 -38.68 20.85 -56.82
N TRP A 5 -38.13 20.34 -55.72
CA TRP A 5 -38.57 19.22 -54.84
C TRP A 5 -38.04 19.60 -53.43
N GLU A 6 -38.74 19.71 -52.29
CA GLU A 6 -40.12 19.38 -51.88
C GLU A 6 -40.43 17.87 -51.77
N VAL A 7 -41.05 17.34 -50.69
CA VAL A 7 -41.57 17.97 -49.45
C VAL A 7 -41.73 16.96 -48.28
N ARG A 8 -41.54 17.43 -47.02
CA ARG A 8 -42.06 16.91 -45.72
C ARG A 8 -41.60 15.51 -45.23
N ASN A 9 -41.58 15.20 -43.93
CA ASN A 9 -42.36 15.74 -42.80
C ASN A 9 -41.53 16.33 -41.64
N GLN A 10 -42.08 17.38 -41.01
CA GLN A 10 -41.77 17.81 -39.64
C GLN A 10 -43.03 17.60 -38.80
N GLU A 11 -42.89 16.98 -37.62
CA GLU A 11 -43.71 17.16 -36.41
C GLU A 11 -43.14 16.22 -35.32
N GLY A 12 -42.93 16.62 -34.07
CA GLY A 12 -43.06 17.95 -33.46
C GLY A 12 -42.17 18.09 -32.21
N ARG A 13 -41.93 19.32 -31.79
CA ARG A 13 -41.05 19.68 -30.65
C ARG A 13 -41.71 19.35 -29.31
N LYS A 14 -41.01 18.62 -28.42
CA LYS A 14 -41.14 18.80 -26.96
C LYS A 14 -39.85 18.41 -26.23
N ASP A 15 -39.22 19.43 -25.66
CA ASP A 15 -38.17 19.36 -24.66
C ASP A 15 -38.76 18.94 -23.30
N TRP A 16 -37.99 18.22 -22.47
CA TRP A 16 -37.93 18.29 -20.99
C TRP A 16 -37.23 17.06 -20.37
N ARG A 17 -36.16 17.35 -19.61
CA ARG A 17 -35.58 16.60 -18.45
C ARG A 17 -34.68 15.38 -18.68
N GLU A 18 -33.40 15.64 -18.37
CA GLU A 18 -32.56 14.87 -17.44
C GLU A 18 -33.21 13.67 -16.73
N SER A 19 -32.67 12.47 -16.96
CA SER A 19 -32.64 11.31 -16.05
C SER A 19 -31.77 10.22 -16.69
N GLY A 20 -30.72 9.69 -16.06
CA GLY A 20 -30.06 10.13 -14.84
C GLY A 20 -28.71 9.41 -14.75
N GLY A 21 -27.60 10.15 -14.83
CA GLY A 21 -26.26 9.58 -14.66
C GLY A 21 -25.98 9.31 -13.19
N THR A 22 -26.40 8.15 -12.68
CA THR A 22 -26.06 7.68 -11.32
C THR A 22 -24.62 7.15 -11.25
N GLY A 23 -23.66 7.98 -11.68
CA GLY A 23 -22.29 7.89 -11.19
C GLY A 23 -22.34 8.28 -9.72
N ASN A 24 -22.31 7.27 -8.86
CA ASN A 24 -22.73 7.38 -7.47
C ASN A 24 -21.86 8.40 -6.71
N ARG A 25 -22.52 9.31 -5.99
CA ARG A 25 -21.87 10.38 -5.24
C ARG A 25 -21.06 9.84 -4.05
N LYS A 26 -21.32 8.60 -3.63
CA LYS A 26 -20.45 7.85 -2.71
C LYS A 26 -19.14 7.48 -3.39
N ASP A 27 -19.13 6.78 -4.52
CA ASP A 27 -17.92 6.28 -5.20
C ASP A 27 -16.86 7.36 -5.43
N LYS A 28 -17.28 8.58 -5.81
CA LYS A 28 -16.36 9.73 -5.91
C LYS A 28 -15.74 10.12 -4.57
N LYS A 29 -16.55 10.15 -3.51
CA LYS A 29 -16.12 10.49 -2.15
C LYS A 29 -15.21 9.41 -1.56
N THR A 30 -15.51 8.12 -1.78
CA THR A 30 -14.66 7.00 -1.34
C THR A 30 -13.31 7.01 -2.08
N ASN A 31 -13.27 7.33 -3.38
CA ASN A 31 -12.01 7.49 -4.12
C ASN A 31 -11.20 8.74 -3.70
N GLU A 32 -11.87 9.80 -3.25
CA GLU A 32 -11.23 11.03 -2.77
C GLU A 32 -10.65 10.82 -1.34
N GLU A 33 -11.35 10.08 -0.49
CA GLU A 33 -10.86 9.62 0.82
C GLU A 33 -9.69 8.62 0.68
N LEU A 34 -9.69 7.76 -0.35
CA LEU A 34 -8.60 6.84 -0.71
C LEU A 34 -7.30 7.53 -1.16
N ASN A 35 -7.42 8.58 -1.97
CA ASN A 35 -6.27 9.22 -2.62
C ASN A 35 -5.57 10.27 -1.76
N THR A 36 -5.98 10.45 -0.50
CA THR A 36 -5.41 11.45 0.39
C THR A 36 -4.63 10.83 1.55
N ARG A 37 -3.75 9.86 1.24
CA ARG A 37 -2.54 9.67 2.07
C ARG A 37 -1.77 11.00 2.03
N ILE A 38 -1.52 11.59 3.19
CA ILE A 38 -0.79 12.85 3.33
C ILE A 38 0.57 12.55 3.97
N GLY A 39 1.64 13.06 3.37
CA GLY A 39 3.00 12.92 3.90
C GLY A 39 3.66 11.58 3.58
N ALA A 40 4.81 11.39 4.22
CA ALA A 40 5.75 10.30 3.96
C ALA A 40 5.27 8.95 4.52
N GLY A 41 5.78 7.86 3.95
CA GLY A 41 5.47 6.50 4.39
C GLY A 41 6.13 5.43 3.55
N PHE A 42 5.66 4.18 3.68
CA PHE A 42 6.24 3.02 3.01
C PHE A 42 5.19 2.22 2.24
N ASN A 43 5.44 2.02 0.93
CA ASN A 43 4.79 0.96 0.16
C ASN A 43 5.62 -0.31 0.29
N CYS A 44 4.97 -1.44 0.57
CA CYS A 44 5.58 -2.76 0.62
C CYS A 44 4.85 -3.78 -0.28
N PHE A 45 3.62 -3.52 -0.73
CA PHE A 45 2.95 -4.38 -1.72
C PHE A 45 3.49 -4.12 -3.13
N GLY A 46 4.14 -5.13 -3.71
CA GLY A 46 4.92 -5.03 -4.93
C GLY A 46 6.37 -4.59 -4.66
N HIS A 47 6.71 -3.37 -5.08
CA HIS A 47 8.03 -2.80 -4.82
C HIS A 47 8.13 -2.20 -3.41
N PHE A 48 9.27 -2.35 -2.76
CA PHE A 48 9.55 -1.59 -1.53
C PHE A 48 9.91 -0.13 -1.88
N GLU A 49 9.03 0.81 -1.51
CA GLU A 49 9.24 2.25 -1.74
C GLU A 49 9.15 3.02 -0.43
N TRP A 50 10.10 3.92 -0.21
CA TRP A 50 9.99 4.95 0.81
C TRP A 50 9.48 6.22 0.14
N ILE A 51 8.21 6.51 0.37
CA ILE A 51 7.50 7.68 -0.15
C ILE A 51 7.83 8.88 0.72
N ILE A 52 8.25 9.98 0.07
CA ILE A 52 8.53 11.28 0.68
C ILE A 52 7.24 12.10 0.73
N ASP A 53 6.45 12.06 -0.33
CA ASP A 53 5.14 12.71 -0.41
C ASP A 53 4.17 11.84 -1.22
N ALA A 54 3.11 11.38 -0.56
CA ALA A 54 2.09 10.53 -1.15
C ALA A 54 1.17 11.25 -2.16
N GLN A 55 1.11 12.59 -2.17
CA GLN A 55 0.33 13.34 -3.16
C GLN A 55 1.04 13.42 -4.52
N THR A 56 2.36 13.59 -4.51
CA THR A 56 3.20 13.63 -5.72
C THR A 56 3.68 12.24 -6.15
N GLY A 57 3.66 11.26 -5.24
CA GLY A 57 4.28 9.96 -5.44
C GLY A 57 5.82 10.03 -5.44
N GLU A 58 6.41 11.11 -4.92
CA GLU A 58 7.86 11.22 -4.84
C GLU A 58 8.42 10.18 -3.86
N ALA A 59 9.39 9.40 -4.32
CA ALA A 59 10.01 8.32 -3.55
C ALA A 59 11.54 8.49 -3.50
N VAL A 60 12.14 7.96 -2.43
CA VAL A 60 13.59 7.95 -2.22
C VAL A 60 14.31 7.20 -3.35
N LYS A 61 15.24 7.91 -4.02
CA LYS A 61 16.12 7.34 -5.04
C LYS A 61 17.36 6.71 -4.40
N TRP A 62 17.30 5.40 -4.18
CA TRP A 62 18.36 4.63 -3.55
C TRP A 62 19.62 4.55 -4.42
N ARG A 63 20.77 4.99 -3.89
CA ARG A 63 22.08 4.85 -4.55
C ARG A 63 22.68 3.45 -4.42
N ARG A 64 22.32 2.71 -3.36
CA ARG A 64 22.86 1.38 -3.04
C ARG A 64 21.71 0.45 -2.69
N LEU A 65 21.68 -0.74 -3.30
CA LEU A 65 20.62 -1.72 -3.05
C LEU A 65 20.62 -2.22 -1.60
N LYS A 66 21.79 -2.44 -0.97
CA LYS A 66 21.86 -2.84 0.45
C LYS A 66 21.42 -1.76 1.45
N ASP A 67 21.48 -0.48 1.10
CA ASP A 67 20.87 0.57 1.93
C ASP A 67 19.33 0.47 1.87
N ARG A 68 18.78 0.17 0.69
CA ARG A 68 17.33 -0.03 0.46
C ARG A 68 16.81 -1.26 1.18
N GLU A 69 17.51 -2.38 1.02
CA GLU A 69 17.18 -3.66 1.64
C GLU A 69 17.25 -3.60 3.17
N LEU A 70 18.26 -2.93 3.75
CA LEU A 70 18.28 -2.72 5.19
C LEU A 70 17.11 -1.87 5.68
N MET A 71 16.70 -0.84 4.92
CA MET A 71 15.49 -0.09 5.29
C MET A 71 14.23 -0.95 5.16
N ALA A 72 14.10 -1.74 4.08
CA ALA A 72 12.99 -2.67 3.90
C ALA A 72 12.88 -3.67 5.05
N TYR A 73 14.02 -4.25 5.48
CA TYR A 73 14.10 -5.14 6.63
C TYR A 73 13.70 -4.45 7.94
N LEU A 74 14.16 -3.22 8.16
CA LEU A 74 13.82 -2.43 9.35
C LEU A 74 12.32 -2.02 9.37
N VAL A 75 11.70 -1.77 8.22
CA VAL A 75 10.25 -1.54 8.07
C VAL A 75 9.47 -2.84 8.26
N HIS A 76 9.98 -3.96 7.76
CA HIS A 76 9.42 -5.29 7.99
C HIS A 76 9.40 -5.66 9.48
N LYS A 77 10.44 -5.30 10.24
CA LYS A 77 10.52 -5.47 11.71
C LYS A 77 10.19 -4.19 12.51
N ARG A 78 9.44 -3.25 11.92
CA ARG A 78 9.10 -1.93 12.51
C ARG A 78 8.58 -2.01 13.94
N ASN A 79 8.90 -0.99 14.73
CA ASN A 79 8.52 -0.80 16.13
C ASN A 79 9.04 -1.87 17.12
N ARG A 80 9.86 -2.83 16.68
CA ARG A 80 10.47 -3.89 17.49
C ARG A 80 12.00 -3.75 17.49
N PHE A 81 12.65 -4.20 18.56
CA PHE A 81 14.10 -4.37 18.56
C PHE A 81 14.46 -5.69 17.88
N VAL A 82 15.41 -5.64 16.94
CA VAL A 82 15.95 -6.81 16.24
C VAL A 82 17.43 -6.93 16.55
N LEU A 83 17.85 -8.14 16.95
CA LEU A 83 19.26 -8.44 17.21
C LEU A 83 20.11 -8.14 15.98
N LYS A 84 21.25 -7.50 16.20
CA LYS A 84 22.25 -7.26 15.15
C LYS A 84 22.63 -8.55 14.42
N GLY A 85 22.75 -9.67 15.15
CA GLY A 85 23.07 -10.98 14.58
C GLY A 85 22.10 -11.39 13.48
N SER A 86 20.79 -11.36 13.74
CA SER A 86 19.75 -11.68 12.76
C SER A 86 19.80 -10.78 11.53
N ILE A 87 20.03 -9.47 11.71
CA ILE A 87 20.21 -8.54 10.58
C ILE A 87 21.43 -8.94 9.72
N LEU A 88 22.52 -9.40 10.34
CA LEU A 88 23.70 -9.85 9.59
C LEU A 88 23.44 -11.16 8.84
N GLU A 89 22.76 -12.11 9.47
CA GLU A 89 22.40 -13.41 8.88
C GLU A 89 21.44 -13.24 7.69
N ASP A 90 20.40 -12.40 7.84
CA ASP A 90 19.37 -12.18 6.82
C ASP A 90 19.87 -11.37 5.61
N LEU A 91 20.75 -10.38 5.81
CA LEU A 91 21.21 -9.47 4.74
C LEU A 91 22.57 -9.83 4.14
N TRP A 92 23.47 -10.49 4.89
CA TRP A 92 24.80 -10.86 4.42
C TRP A 92 25.13 -12.33 4.75
N PRO A 93 24.28 -13.29 4.31
CA PRO A 93 24.51 -14.71 4.57
C PRO A 93 25.88 -15.15 4.04
N GLY A 94 26.67 -15.81 4.89
CA GLY A 94 28.01 -16.31 4.56
C GLY A 94 29.13 -15.26 4.53
N ALA A 95 28.86 -13.97 4.76
CA ALA A 95 29.92 -12.98 4.97
C ALA A 95 30.61 -13.21 6.33
N ASN A 96 31.89 -12.87 6.44
CA ASN A 96 32.56 -12.93 7.75
C ASN A 96 31.98 -11.87 8.72
N PRO A 97 31.92 -12.14 10.05
CA PRO A 97 31.18 -11.29 10.99
C PRO A 97 31.68 -9.83 11.08
N GLU A 98 32.98 -9.63 10.88
CA GLU A 98 33.65 -8.32 10.95
C GLU A 98 33.29 -7.45 9.73
N GLN A 99 33.37 -8.03 8.53
CA GLN A 99 32.97 -7.39 7.28
C GLN A 99 31.46 -7.11 7.24
N ALA A 100 30.62 -8.09 7.64
CA ALA A 100 29.18 -7.92 7.73
C ALA A 100 28.81 -6.80 8.72
N THR A 101 29.47 -6.74 9.88
CA THR A 101 29.35 -5.63 10.83
C THR A 101 29.70 -4.28 10.20
N ALA A 102 30.82 -4.18 9.46
CA ALA A 102 31.23 -2.95 8.82
C ALA A 102 30.24 -2.49 7.74
N PHE A 103 29.69 -3.42 6.97
CA PHE A 103 28.61 -3.14 5.99
C PHE A 103 27.34 -2.64 6.68
N LEU A 104 26.87 -3.32 7.73
CA LEU A 104 25.70 -2.88 8.50
C LEU A 104 25.89 -1.47 9.07
N HIS A 105 27.02 -1.18 9.71
CA HIS A 105 27.31 0.16 10.24
C HIS A 105 27.30 1.23 9.13
N THR A 106 27.82 0.90 7.95
CA THR A 106 27.81 1.79 6.78
C THR A 106 26.39 2.07 6.27
N CYS A 107 25.56 1.03 6.15
CA CYS A 107 24.17 1.16 5.72
C CYS A 107 23.32 1.93 6.74
N VAL A 108 23.48 1.66 8.04
CA VAL A 108 22.84 2.43 9.14
C VAL A 108 23.23 3.91 9.10
N TYR A 109 24.50 4.23 8.86
CA TYR A 109 24.95 5.62 8.71
C TYR A 109 24.28 6.31 7.51
N ASN A 110 24.21 5.63 6.36
CA ASN A 110 23.55 6.16 5.17
C ASN A 110 22.05 6.40 5.40
N ILE A 111 21.35 5.43 6.02
CA ILE A 111 19.93 5.53 6.36
C ILE A 111 19.70 6.73 7.30
N ARG A 112 20.46 6.84 8.42
CA ARG A 112 20.33 7.97 9.35
C ARG A 112 20.59 9.31 8.67
N LYS A 113 21.59 9.41 7.79
CA LYS A 113 21.85 10.62 7.00
C LYS A 113 20.67 10.98 6.09
N MET A 114 20.00 9.98 5.51
CA MET A 114 18.83 10.19 4.66
C MET A 114 17.61 10.63 5.46
N MET A 115 17.32 9.96 6.59
CA MET A 115 16.26 10.37 7.54
C MET A 115 16.44 11.84 7.98
N ASN A 116 17.66 12.23 8.34
CA ASN A 116 17.98 13.61 8.72
C ASN A 116 17.81 14.60 7.56
N THR A 117 18.15 14.19 6.32
CA THR A 117 18.02 15.04 5.12
C THR A 117 16.55 15.28 4.76
N LEU A 118 15.71 14.26 4.95
CA LEU A 118 14.26 14.29 4.73
C LEU A 118 13.49 14.85 5.94
N SER A 119 14.19 15.29 7.00
CA SER A 119 13.61 15.80 8.25
C SER A 119 12.59 14.85 8.91
N CYS A 120 12.82 13.54 8.79
CA CYS A 120 11.98 12.50 9.38
C CYS A 120 12.00 12.57 10.91
N LYS A 121 10.88 12.22 11.55
CA LYS A 121 10.76 12.16 13.02
C LYS A 121 10.98 10.75 13.55
N GLU A 122 10.82 9.77 12.68
CA GLU A 122 11.11 8.34 12.83
C GLU A 122 12.51 8.15 13.43
N LYS A 123 12.68 7.14 14.29
CA LYS A 123 13.95 6.91 14.99
C LYS A 123 14.55 5.57 14.61
N LEU A 124 15.80 5.58 14.14
CA LEU A 124 16.62 4.38 14.02
C LEU A 124 17.54 4.26 15.25
N GLU A 125 17.01 3.62 16.29
CA GLU A 125 17.68 3.42 17.57
C GLU A 125 18.64 2.23 17.55
N TYR A 126 19.59 2.23 18.50
CA TYR A 126 20.45 1.10 18.78
C TYR A 126 20.60 0.93 20.29
N ARG A 127 20.27 -0.25 20.82
CA ARG A 127 20.35 -0.60 22.24
C ARG A 127 20.54 -2.11 22.36
N ASP A 128 21.29 -2.59 23.37
CA ASP A 128 21.41 -4.03 23.68
C ASP A 128 21.76 -4.90 22.46
N ASN A 129 22.77 -4.47 21.68
CA ASN A 129 23.19 -5.10 20.42
C ASN A 129 22.05 -5.32 19.41
N SER A 130 21.03 -4.45 19.44
CA SER A 130 19.82 -4.54 18.63
C SER A 130 19.47 -3.18 18.01
N TYR A 131 18.86 -3.20 16.83
CA TYR A 131 18.34 -2.01 16.15
C TYR A 131 16.81 -1.98 16.22
N ARG A 132 16.23 -0.77 16.27
CA ARG A 132 14.79 -0.55 16.17
C ARG A 132 14.53 0.63 15.25
N LEU A 133 13.73 0.44 14.21
CA LEU A 133 13.07 1.53 13.50
C LEU A 133 11.72 1.77 14.17
N GLU A 134 11.61 2.86 14.92
CA GLU A 134 10.36 3.34 15.51
C GLU A 134 9.70 4.29 14.52
N LEU A 135 8.54 3.90 13.99
CA LEU A 135 7.68 4.75 13.16
C LEU A 135 6.81 5.62 14.06
N LEU A 136 6.79 6.94 13.81
CA LEU A 136 6.05 7.89 14.62
C LEU A 136 4.92 8.57 13.85
N GLU A 137 5.20 9.03 12.62
CA GLU A 137 4.20 9.71 11.78
C GLU A 137 4.08 9.07 10.38
N MET A 138 5.12 8.40 9.89
CA MET A 138 5.08 7.66 8.63
C MET A 138 4.06 6.52 8.64
N TRP A 139 3.22 6.49 7.61
CA TRP A 139 2.31 5.37 7.33
C TRP A 139 3.05 4.19 6.70
N CYS A 140 2.48 2.99 6.81
CA CYS A 140 2.91 1.80 6.10
C CYS A 140 1.67 1.14 5.49
N ASP A 141 1.70 0.82 4.20
CA ASP A 141 0.57 0.21 3.50
C ASP A 141 0.16 -1.14 4.09
N THR A 142 1.14 -1.87 4.63
CA THR A 142 0.96 -3.18 5.25
C THR A 142 0.30 -3.05 6.63
N ASP A 143 0.68 -2.07 7.45
CA ASP A 143 -0.02 -1.78 8.72
C ASP A 143 -1.50 -1.41 8.48
N GLU A 144 -1.74 -0.59 7.45
CA GLU A 144 -3.10 -0.18 7.09
C GLU A 144 -3.94 -1.36 6.59
N PHE A 145 -3.32 -2.24 5.79
CA PHE A 145 -3.93 -3.46 5.28
C PHE A 145 -4.24 -4.48 6.39
N GLU A 146 -3.23 -4.89 7.17
CA GLU A 146 -3.36 -5.87 8.24
C GLU A 146 -4.43 -5.46 9.26
N ARG A 147 -4.52 -4.17 9.60
CA ARG A 147 -5.49 -3.63 10.58
C ARG A 147 -6.96 -3.81 10.19
N ILE A 148 -7.28 -3.93 8.91
CA ILE A 148 -8.67 -4.03 8.41
C ILE A 148 -8.94 -5.42 7.81
N ALA A 149 -7.96 -6.01 7.12
CA ALA A 149 -8.11 -7.31 6.49
C ALA A 149 -8.01 -8.49 7.47
N SER A 150 -7.37 -8.31 8.64
CA SER A 150 -7.18 -9.41 9.60
C SER A 150 -8.38 -9.59 10.52
N GLY A 151 -9.07 -10.74 10.39
CA GLY A 151 -9.98 -11.25 11.42
C GLY A 151 -11.31 -10.52 11.58
N MET A 152 -11.69 -9.67 10.63
CA MET A 152 -13.05 -9.11 10.55
C MET A 152 -13.91 -9.94 9.59
N GLU A 153 -15.18 -10.18 9.94
CA GLU A 153 -16.19 -10.62 8.97
C GLU A 153 -16.64 -9.43 8.13
N VAL A 154 -16.84 -9.63 6.82
CA VAL A 154 -17.25 -8.54 5.92
C VAL A 154 -18.76 -8.39 5.95
N ASP A 155 -19.23 -7.16 6.20
CA ASP A 155 -20.64 -6.81 6.29
C ASP A 155 -20.94 -5.41 5.73
N ALA A 156 -22.22 -5.02 5.75
CA ALA A 156 -22.68 -3.74 5.21
C ALA A 156 -22.17 -2.50 5.98
N SER A 157 -21.59 -2.67 7.17
CA SER A 157 -20.98 -1.59 7.95
C SER A 157 -19.51 -1.37 7.60
N ASN A 158 -18.84 -2.35 7.00
CA ASN A 158 -17.40 -2.33 6.75
C ASN A 158 -16.97 -2.54 5.29
N ILE A 159 -17.86 -2.99 4.40
CA ILE A 159 -17.53 -3.29 2.99
C ILE A 159 -16.80 -2.14 2.26
N ASP A 160 -17.24 -0.89 2.42
CA ASP A 160 -16.59 0.29 1.82
C ASP A 160 -15.10 0.37 2.24
N ARG A 161 -14.75 -0.01 3.48
CA ARG A 161 -13.38 -0.02 4.00
C ARG A 161 -12.59 -1.24 3.52
N CYS A 162 -13.25 -2.37 3.33
CA CYS A 162 -12.64 -3.58 2.76
C CYS A 162 -12.24 -3.33 1.30
N GLU A 163 -13.10 -2.68 0.49
CA GLU A 163 -12.75 -2.25 -0.88
C GLU A 163 -11.59 -1.24 -0.92
N VAL A 164 -11.58 -0.28 0.01
CA VAL A 164 -10.49 0.69 0.18
C VAL A 164 -9.17 -0.02 0.43
N VAL A 165 -9.15 -0.99 1.34
CA VAL A 165 -7.94 -1.72 1.73
C VAL A 165 -7.49 -2.75 0.70
N ALA A 166 -8.41 -3.42 0.00
CA ALA A 166 -8.07 -4.34 -1.08
C ALA A 166 -7.26 -3.65 -2.20
N LYS A 167 -7.51 -2.35 -2.46
CA LYS A 167 -6.74 -1.54 -3.43
C LYS A 167 -5.29 -1.25 -3.01
N LEU A 168 -4.92 -1.49 -1.75
CA LEU A 168 -3.53 -1.37 -1.28
C LEU A 168 -2.67 -2.55 -1.75
N TYR A 169 -3.27 -3.73 -1.91
CA TYR A 169 -2.61 -4.95 -2.36
C TYR A 169 -2.36 -4.90 -3.89
N LYS A 170 -1.30 -4.18 -4.29
CA LYS A 170 -0.92 -3.95 -5.70
C LYS A 170 -0.04 -5.07 -6.29
N GLY A 171 0.38 -6.01 -5.46
CA GLY A 171 1.32 -7.09 -5.73
C GLY A 171 1.68 -7.78 -4.41
N ASN A 172 2.40 -8.90 -4.49
CA ASN A 172 2.81 -9.61 -3.29
C ASN A 172 3.81 -8.77 -2.47
N TYR A 173 3.96 -9.06 -1.18
CA TYR A 173 4.80 -8.26 -0.27
C TYR A 173 6.29 -8.32 -0.65
N MET A 174 6.84 -7.19 -1.10
CA MET A 174 8.24 -7.02 -1.54
C MET A 174 8.70 -8.01 -2.64
N ASP A 175 7.75 -8.55 -3.42
CA ASP A 175 7.97 -9.67 -4.35
C ASP A 175 9.02 -9.39 -5.43
N LYS A 176 9.08 -8.13 -5.89
CA LYS A 176 10.02 -7.71 -6.95
C LYS A 176 11.43 -7.41 -6.45
N GLU A 177 11.68 -7.60 -5.15
CA GLU A 177 12.96 -7.30 -4.52
C GLU A 177 13.83 -8.56 -4.31
N GLY A 178 13.22 -9.76 -4.31
CA GLY A 178 13.94 -11.03 -4.08
C GLY A 178 14.45 -11.23 -2.66
N PHE A 179 13.82 -10.58 -1.67
CA PHE A 179 14.21 -10.63 -0.26
C PHE A 179 13.78 -11.94 0.40
N ILE A 180 14.71 -12.89 0.57
CA ILE A 180 14.42 -14.22 1.15
C ILE A 180 13.75 -14.13 2.53
N TRP A 181 14.17 -13.19 3.37
CA TRP A 181 13.62 -12.95 4.71
C TRP A 181 12.16 -12.45 4.71
N ALA A 182 11.63 -12.00 3.56
CA ALA A 182 10.26 -11.51 3.43
C ALA A 182 9.24 -12.63 3.13
N TYR A 183 9.70 -13.79 2.64
CA TYR A 183 8.85 -14.85 2.06
C TYR A 183 7.74 -15.35 3.00
N GLU A 184 8.02 -15.54 4.29
CA GLU A 184 7.00 -15.97 5.27
C GLU A 184 5.87 -14.94 5.42
N SER A 185 6.22 -13.64 5.45
CA SER A 185 5.21 -12.57 5.49
C SER A 185 4.53 -12.34 4.14
N GLU A 186 5.19 -12.65 3.02
CA GLU A 186 4.58 -12.64 1.69
C GLU A 186 3.39 -13.60 1.62
N GLU A 187 3.60 -14.86 1.98
CA GLU A 187 2.53 -15.86 1.97
C GLU A 187 1.47 -15.56 3.04
N ALA A 188 1.85 -15.11 4.25
CA ALA A 188 0.87 -14.74 5.28
C ALA A 188 -0.04 -13.58 4.85
N LEU A 189 0.51 -12.51 4.25
CA LEU A 189 -0.27 -11.36 3.77
C LEU A 189 -1.14 -11.72 2.56
N LYS A 190 -0.68 -12.64 1.71
CA LYS A 190 -1.41 -13.19 0.57
C LYS A 190 -2.60 -14.04 1.00
N GLU A 191 -2.47 -14.88 2.02
CA GLU A 191 -3.60 -15.63 2.60
C GLU A 191 -4.65 -14.69 3.23
N ILE A 192 -4.21 -13.63 3.92
CA ILE A 192 -5.11 -12.58 4.43
C ILE A 192 -5.86 -11.89 3.27
N PHE A 193 -5.17 -11.56 2.17
CA PHE A 193 -5.79 -10.96 0.99
C PHE A 193 -6.81 -11.90 0.31
N ILE A 194 -6.47 -13.17 0.10
CA ILE A 194 -7.36 -14.18 -0.47
C ILE A 194 -8.61 -14.35 0.41
N THR A 195 -8.44 -14.38 1.73
CA THR A 195 -9.55 -14.47 2.70
C THR A 195 -10.48 -13.26 2.58
N LEU A 196 -9.94 -12.04 2.59
CA LEU A 196 -10.70 -10.80 2.43
C LEU A 196 -11.51 -10.80 1.12
N MET A 197 -10.89 -11.19 0.01
CA MET A 197 -11.53 -11.24 -1.30
C MET A 197 -12.69 -12.25 -1.34
N HIS A 198 -12.58 -13.41 -0.70
CA HIS A 198 -13.69 -14.36 -0.57
C HIS A 198 -14.83 -13.79 0.29
N GLN A 199 -14.54 -13.23 1.46
CA GLN A 199 -15.57 -12.65 2.34
C GLN A 199 -16.33 -11.50 1.65
N MET A 200 -15.64 -10.64 0.89
CA MET A 200 -16.28 -9.60 0.09
C MET A 200 -17.17 -10.18 -1.02
N ALA A 201 -16.74 -11.26 -1.68
CA ALA A 201 -17.55 -11.93 -2.70
C ALA A 201 -18.82 -12.56 -2.10
N ASP A 202 -18.71 -13.26 -0.97
CA ASP A 202 -19.84 -13.87 -0.25
C ASP A 202 -20.85 -12.81 0.21
N PHE A 203 -20.36 -11.69 0.74
CA PHE A 203 -21.19 -10.54 1.09
C PHE A 203 -22.01 -10.02 -0.11
N TYR A 204 -21.37 -9.79 -1.26
CA TYR A 204 -22.07 -9.32 -2.46
C TYR A 204 -23.03 -10.34 -3.08
N VAL A 205 -22.74 -11.64 -2.97
CA VAL A 205 -23.67 -12.72 -3.35
C VAL A 205 -24.89 -12.70 -2.43
N SER A 206 -24.70 -12.51 -1.12
CA SER A 206 -25.80 -12.48 -0.16
C SER A 206 -26.81 -11.36 -0.48
N ILE A 207 -26.34 -10.14 -0.77
CA ILE A 207 -27.20 -9.00 -1.11
C ILE A 207 -28.03 -9.28 -2.36
N ARG A 208 -27.42 -9.79 -3.44
CA ARG A 208 -28.15 -10.10 -4.69
C ARG A 208 -29.27 -11.12 -4.50
N ASN A 209 -29.07 -12.07 -3.60
CA ASN A 209 -30.08 -13.07 -3.26
C ASN A 209 -31.24 -12.46 -2.44
N TYR A 210 -30.99 -11.47 -1.59
CA TYR A 210 -32.03 -10.72 -0.87
C TYR A 210 -32.81 -9.74 -1.78
N GLU A 211 -32.17 -9.14 -2.77
CA GLU A 211 -32.86 -8.25 -3.75
C GLU A 211 -33.73 -9.02 -4.77
N SER A 212 -33.55 -10.35 -4.86
CA SER A 212 -34.25 -11.23 -5.82
C SER A 212 -35.40 -12.04 -5.20
N ALA A 213 -35.75 -11.80 -3.94
CA ALA A 213 -36.72 -12.56 -3.14
C ALA A 213 -37.95 -11.72 -2.73
#